data_AF-A0A2G2CRH9-F1
#
_entry.id   AF-A0A2G2CRH9-F1
#
_cell.length_a   1.000
_cell.length_b   1.000
_cell.length_c   1.000
_cell.angle_alpha   90.00
_cell.angle_beta   90.00
_cell.angle_gamma   90.00
#
_symmetry.space_group_name_H-M   'P 1'
#
loop_
_entity.id
_entity.type
_entity.pdbx_description
1 polymer ?
#
loop_
_entity_poly.entity_id
_entity_poly.type
_entity_poly.pdbx_seq_one_letter_code
_entity_poly.pdbx_strand_id
1 'polypeptide(L)'
;MKKILITTMALFGLMAAVQGQNGCSKFYPLKEGTKAEITSYDKKGKIAAIVDYIVLNKKQIPQGEVATMKSSVKDDKGKLIAETEYDITCDGTKISIDYNSMVSPMMMEQFQNMEYDISGTELEIPNDLSVGQALPDAEMNMKISVSGINMNMDMTITNRKVIGKEDVTTPAGTFTCFVITYDMNTKMGMTQTSNSKQWIAEGVGMVKQEDYQRGKVSSSSVLTKFSK
;
A
#
# COMPACT_ATOMS: atom_id res chain seq x y z
N MET A 1 61.40 -47.97 -15.61
CA MET A 1 60.05 -47.42 -15.91
C MET A 1 59.57 -46.67 -14.68
N LYS A 2 59.70 -45.33 -14.67
CA LYS A 2 59.30 -44.46 -13.56
C LYS A 2 57.83 -44.08 -13.76
N LYS A 3 56.95 -44.43 -12.81
CA LYS A 3 55.54 -44.03 -12.84
C LYS A 3 55.41 -42.63 -12.24
N ILE A 4 54.94 -41.70 -13.05
CA ILE A 4 54.62 -40.32 -12.67
C ILE A 4 53.26 -40.35 -11.96
N LEU A 5 53.22 -39.92 -10.70
CA LEU A 5 51.97 -39.67 -9.98
C LEU A 5 51.50 -38.25 -10.36
N ILE A 6 50.41 -38.15 -11.12
CA ILE A 6 49.76 -36.87 -11.41
C ILE A 6 48.64 -36.68 -10.40
N THR A 7 48.86 -35.74 -9.49
CA THR A 7 47.91 -35.21 -8.53
C THR A 7 46.79 -34.46 -9.26
N THR A 8 45.54 -34.92 -9.17
CA THR A 8 44.38 -34.16 -9.65
C THR A 8 43.65 -33.59 -8.44
N MET A 9 43.95 -32.32 -8.12
CA MET A 9 43.29 -31.55 -7.08
C MET A 9 41.87 -31.19 -7.58
N ALA A 10 40.86 -31.83 -7.01
CA ALA A 10 39.46 -31.53 -7.30
C ALA A 10 39.12 -30.13 -6.77
N LEU A 11 38.91 -29.19 -7.69
CA LEU A 11 38.45 -27.84 -7.42
C LEU A 11 36.98 -27.92 -6.98
N PHE A 12 36.73 -27.93 -5.67
CA PHE A 12 35.39 -27.84 -5.09
C PHE A 12 34.91 -26.40 -5.27
N GLY A 13 34.27 -26.12 -6.41
CA GLY A 13 33.58 -24.86 -6.62
C GLY A 13 32.42 -24.75 -5.62
N LEU A 14 32.56 -23.90 -4.60
CA LEU A 14 31.43 -23.40 -3.83
C LEU A 14 30.51 -22.67 -4.81
N MET A 15 29.49 -23.37 -5.32
CA MET A 15 28.30 -22.70 -5.79
C MET A 15 27.64 -22.10 -4.54
N ALA A 16 27.96 -20.83 -4.25
CA ALA A 16 27.10 -20.04 -3.41
C ALA A 16 25.71 -20.13 -4.04
N ALA A 17 24.76 -20.70 -3.31
CA ALA A 17 23.36 -20.62 -3.68
C ALA A 17 23.03 -19.14 -3.78
N VAL A 18 22.96 -18.64 -5.03
CA VAL A 18 22.32 -17.36 -5.33
C VAL A 18 20.89 -17.56 -4.87
N GLN A 19 20.56 -17.09 -3.67
CA GLN A 19 19.18 -17.07 -3.24
C GLN A 19 18.41 -16.27 -4.28
N GLY A 20 17.53 -16.97 -4.99
CA GLY A 20 16.64 -16.37 -5.97
C GLY A 20 15.89 -15.21 -5.36
N GLN A 21 15.70 -14.18 -6.17
CA GLN A 21 15.03 -12.91 -5.93
C GLN A 21 13.82 -13.03 -4.99
N ASN A 22 14.02 -12.86 -3.68
CA ASN A 22 12.96 -12.28 -2.86
C ASN A 22 12.92 -10.82 -3.28
N GLY A 23 11.87 -10.43 -4.01
CA GLY A 23 11.65 -9.02 -4.37
C GLY A 23 11.71 -8.14 -3.13
N CYS A 24 12.10 -6.87 -3.29
CA CYS A 24 12.32 -5.95 -2.17
C CYS A 24 11.16 -5.92 -1.16
N SER A 25 9.94 -6.03 -1.65
CA SER A 25 8.71 -6.02 -0.86
C SER A 25 8.10 -7.41 -0.77
N LYS A 26 7.84 -7.86 0.46
CA LYS A 26 7.19 -9.15 0.76
C LYS A 26 5.69 -9.11 0.52
N PHE A 27 5.04 -8.00 0.88
CA PHE A 27 3.58 -7.88 0.83
C PHE A 27 3.10 -7.32 -0.49
N TYR A 28 3.68 -6.21 -0.97
CA TYR A 28 3.24 -5.52 -2.18
C TYR A 28 4.15 -5.87 -3.37
N PRO A 29 3.64 -6.58 -4.39
CA PRO A 29 4.44 -6.94 -5.56
C PRO A 29 4.74 -5.71 -6.43
N LEU A 30 6.00 -5.26 -6.42
CA LEU A 30 6.45 -4.08 -7.18
C LEU A 30 6.91 -4.42 -8.62
N LYS A 31 6.50 -5.57 -9.17
CA LYS A 31 6.89 -5.97 -10.53
C LYS A 31 6.07 -5.16 -11.55
N GLU A 32 6.75 -4.54 -12.51
CA GLU A 32 6.11 -3.81 -13.61
C GLU A 32 5.01 -4.65 -14.29
N GLY A 33 3.88 -4.01 -14.56
CA GLY A 33 2.70 -4.65 -15.14
C GLY A 33 1.82 -5.40 -14.15
N THR A 34 2.21 -5.52 -12.88
CA THR A 34 1.32 -6.05 -11.83
C THR A 34 0.10 -5.16 -11.69
N LYS A 35 -1.09 -5.78 -11.63
CA LYS A 35 -2.40 -5.12 -11.57
C LYS A 35 -3.23 -5.63 -10.41
N ALA A 36 -3.94 -4.73 -9.76
CA ALA A 36 -4.95 -5.04 -8.74
C ALA A 36 -6.20 -4.17 -8.98
N GLU A 37 -7.38 -4.74 -8.79
CA GLU A 37 -8.64 -4.00 -8.78
C GLU A 37 -9.24 -4.11 -7.38
N ILE A 38 -9.52 -2.98 -6.75
CA ILE A 38 -10.22 -2.90 -5.47
C ILE A 38 -11.61 -2.31 -5.72
N THR A 39 -12.66 -3.00 -5.29
CA THR A 39 -14.02 -2.45 -5.29
C THR A 39 -14.40 -2.04 -3.88
N SER A 40 -14.83 -0.78 -3.74
CA SER A 40 -15.32 -0.18 -2.50
C SER A 40 -16.84 -0.15 -2.48
N TYR A 41 -17.42 -0.43 -1.32
CA TYR A 41 -18.85 -0.51 -1.07
C TYR A 41 -19.26 0.44 0.05
N ASP A 42 -20.43 1.07 -0.11
CA ASP A 42 -21.04 1.89 0.93
C ASP A 42 -21.65 1.04 2.06
N LYS A 43 -22.11 1.69 3.12
CA LYS A 43 -22.82 1.05 4.25
C LYS A 43 -24.07 0.23 3.87
N LYS A 44 -24.58 0.36 2.64
CA LYS A 44 -25.73 -0.39 2.10
C LYS A 44 -25.27 -1.54 1.19
N GLY A 45 -23.97 -1.76 1.04
CA GLY A 45 -23.40 -2.78 0.17
C GLY A 45 -23.45 -2.41 -1.32
N LYS A 46 -23.69 -1.15 -1.67
CA LYS A 46 -23.65 -0.68 -3.07
C LYS A 46 -22.23 -0.30 -3.44
N ILE A 47 -21.84 -0.55 -4.69
CA ILE A 47 -20.55 -0.10 -5.21
C ILE A 47 -20.47 1.43 -5.10
N ALA A 48 -19.46 1.90 -4.39
CA ALA A 48 -19.16 3.31 -4.22
C ALA A 48 -18.05 3.75 -5.20
N ALA A 49 -17.05 2.89 -5.41
CA ALA A 49 -15.96 3.14 -6.35
C ALA A 49 -15.29 1.82 -6.76
N ILE A 50 -14.69 1.82 -7.96
CA ILE A 50 -13.78 0.76 -8.42
C ILE A 50 -12.43 1.43 -8.66
N VAL A 51 -11.35 0.88 -8.09
CA VAL A 51 -10.01 1.44 -8.23
C VAL A 51 -9.09 0.40 -8.85
N ASP A 52 -8.57 0.71 -10.02
CA ASP A 52 -7.52 -0.07 -10.68
C ASP A 52 -6.15 0.47 -10.28
N TYR A 53 -5.24 -0.43 -9.92
CA TYR A 53 -3.84 -0.15 -9.66
C TYR A 53 -2.98 -0.86 -10.69
N ILE A 54 -1.93 -0.19 -11.17
CA ILE A 54 -0.89 -0.79 -12.01
C ILE A 54 0.50 -0.30 -11.60
N VAL A 55 1.46 -1.21 -11.52
CA VAL A 55 2.88 -0.85 -11.41
C VAL A 55 3.36 -0.44 -12.80
N LEU A 56 3.65 0.85 -13.01
CA LEU A 56 4.09 1.37 -14.29
C LEU A 56 5.58 1.11 -14.57
N ASN A 57 6.42 1.24 -13.55
CA ASN A 57 7.86 1.09 -13.66
C ASN A 57 8.44 0.77 -12.29
N LYS A 58 9.60 0.11 -12.26
CA LYS A 58 10.45 -0.05 -11.08
C LYS A 58 11.90 0.32 -11.39
N LYS A 59 12.49 1.16 -10.55
CA LYS A 59 13.89 1.60 -10.63
C LYS A 59 14.66 1.13 -9.40
N GLN A 60 15.90 0.70 -9.60
CA GLN A 60 16.86 0.51 -8.51
C GLN A 60 17.47 1.84 -8.12
N ILE A 61 17.61 2.07 -6.82
CA ILE A 61 18.31 3.21 -6.22
C ILE A 61 19.32 2.70 -5.19
N PRO A 62 20.31 3.50 -4.75
CA PRO A 62 21.30 3.05 -3.77
C PRO A 62 20.71 2.52 -2.46
N GLN A 63 19.53 3.01 -2.08
CA GLN A 63 18.83 2.67 -0.83
C GLN A 63 17.78 1.56 -1.00
N GLY A 64 17.63 0.97 -2.20
CA GLY A 64 16.65 -0.06 -2.49
C GLY A 64 15.94 0.13 -3.84
N GLU A 65 14.61 -0.01 -3.87
CA GLU A 65 13.80 0.07 -5.09
C GLU A 65 12.76 1.19 -4.98
N VAL A 66 12.46 1.86 -6.09
CA VAL A 66 11.32 2.78 -6.22
C VAL A 66 10.42 2.28 -7.33
N ALA A 67 9.14 2.11 -7.03
CA ALA A 67 8.13 1.72 -8.01
C ALA A 67 7.10 2.83 -8.19
N THR A 68 6.85 3.22 -9.43
CA THR A 68 5.79 4.17 -9.77
C THR A 68 4.49 3.42 -9.95
N MET A 69 3.51 3.75 -9.12
CA MET A 69 2.17 3.21 -9.16
C MET A 69 1.26 4.19 -9.88
N LYS A 70 0.32 3.66 -10.67
CA LYS A 70 -0.83 4.42 -11.14
C LYS A 70 -2.10 3.84 -10.55
N SER A 71 -2.96 4.74 -10.07
CA SER A 71 -4.32 4.44 -9.63
C SER A 71 -5.33 5.11 -10.57
N SER A 72 -6.40 4.39 -10.92
CA SER A 72 -7.50 4.90 -11.74
C SER A 72 -8.82 4.63 -11.02
N VAL A 73 -9.47 5.69 -10.55
CA VAL A 73 -10.74 5.63 -9.80
C VAL A 73 -11.90 5.72 -10.77
N LYS A 74 -12.88 4.83 -10.63
CA LYS A 74 -14.06 4.71 -11.49
C LYS A 74 -15.34 4.67 -10.65
N ASP A 75 -16.45 5.11 -11.26
CA ASP A 75 -17.79 4.94 -10.68
C ASP A 75 -18.31 3.49 -10.81
N ASP A 76 -19.52 3.25 -10.33
CA ASP A 76 -20.20 1.95 -10.37
C ASP A 76 -20.51 1.43 -11.79
N LYS A 77 -20.40 2.30 -12.80
CA LYS A 77 -20.56 1.97 -14.23
C LYS A 77 -19.24 1.84 -14.96
N GLY A 78 -18.11 1.96 -14.25
CA GLY A 78 -16.77 1.90 -14.82
C GLY A 78 -16.32 3.18 -15.53
N LYS A 79 -17.05 4.29 -15.39
CA LYS A 79 -16.62 5.58 -15.93
C LYS A 79 -15.47 6.10 -15.10
N LEU A 80 -14.39 6.49 -15.77
CA LEU A 80 -13.23 7.10 -15.11
C LEU A 80 -13.63 8.42 -14.43
N ILE A 81 -13.26 8.54 -13.16
CA ILE A 81 -13.43 9.74 -12.35
C ILE A 81 -12.10 10.50 -12.30
N ALA A 82 -11.03 9.82 -11.90
CA ALA A 82 -9.73 10.44 -11.70
C ALA A 82 -8.60 9.42 -11.80
N GLU A 83 -7.38 9.91 -12.06
CA GLU A 83 -6.16 9.10 -12.03
C GLU A 83 -5.09 9.80 -11.21
N THR A 84 -4.22 9.04 -10.57
CA THR A 84 -3.09 9.58 -9.80
C THR A 84 -1.92 8.61 -9.86
N GLU A 85 -0.73 9.18 -10.07
CA GLU A 85 0.54 8.46 -9.97
C GLU A 85 1.24 8.84 -8.68
N TYR A 86 1.84 7.84 -8.02
CA TYR A 86 2.61 8.03 -6.79
C TYR A 86 3.69 6.96 -6.71
N ASP A 87 4.76 7.26 -5.97
CA ASP A 87 5.87 6.33 -5.79
C ASP A 87 5.71 5.53 -4.49
N ILE A 88 6.15 4.27 -4.55
CA ILE A 88 6.39 3.42 -3.40
C ILE A 88 7.88 3.15 -3.34
N THR A 89 8.50 3.48 -2.22
CA THR A 89 9.90 3.15 -1.96
C THR A 89 9.98 1.85 -1.15
N CYS A 90 11.06 1.12 -1.35
CA CYS A 90 11.32 -0.10 -0.62
C CYS A 90 12.82 -0.20 -0.32
N ASP A 91 13.17 -0.33 0.96
CA ASP A 91 14.57 -0.41 1.41
C ASP A 91 15.07 -1.85 1.65
N GLY A 92 14.22 -2.84 1.33
CA GLY A 92 14.45 -4.27 1.54
C GLY A 92 13.93 -4.78 2.89
N THR A 93 13.68 -3.90 3.84
CA THR A 93 13.10 -4.23 5.15
C THR A 93 11.62 -3.85 5.24
N LYS A 94 11.21 -2.81 4.52
CA LYS A 94 9.83 -2.31 4.47
C LYS A 94 9.54 -1.64 3.14
N ILE A 95 8.27 -1.45 2.86
CA ILE A 95 7.84 -0.42 1.93
C ILE A 95 7.45 0.84 2.68
N SER A 96 7.67 1.98 2.05
CA SER A 96 7.10 3.27 2.44
C SER A 96 6.26 3.82 1.29
N ILE A 97 5.04 4.21 1.63
CA ILE A 97 4.11 4.83 0.68
C ILE A 97 4.06 6.32 0.99
N ASP A 98 4.35 7.13 -0.03
CA ASP A 98 4.38 8.58 0.07
C ASP A 98 3.02 9.14 0.55
N TYR A 99 3.04 10.10 1.49
CA TYR A 99 1.84 10.68 2.07
C TYR A 99 0.95 11.42 1.05
N ASN A 100 1.50 11.81 -0.11
CA ASN A 100 0.72 12.36 -1.22
C ASN A 100 -0.33 11.36 -1.72
N SER A 101 -0.08 10.05 -1.58
CA SER A 101 -1.07 9.00 -1.89
C SER A 101 -2.28 9.00 -0.96
N MET A 102 -2.18 9.63 0.22
CA MET A 102 -3.27 9.71 1.20
C MET A 102 -4.30 10.78 0.82
N VAL A 103 -3.96 11.67 -0.11
CA VAL A 103 -4.91 12.65 -0.63
C VAL A 103 -5.77 12.00 -1.70
N SER A 104 -7.09 12.04 -1.50
CA SER A 104 -8.00 11.49 -2.52
C SER A 104 -7.90 12.29 -3.83
N PRO A 105 -7.96 11.63 -5.01
CA PRO A 105 -7.92 12.32 -6.29
C PRO A 105 -9.01 13.38 -6.48
N MET A 106 -10.22 13.13 -5.94
CA MET A 106 -11.32 14.11 -5.95
C MET A 106 -10.97 15.40 -5.19
N MET A 107 -10.23 15.28 -4.10
CA MET A 107 -9.79 16.42 -3.30
C MET A 107 -8.69 17.20 -4.03
N MET A 108 -7.75 16.49 -4.67
CA MET A 108 -6.74 17.13 -5.53
C MET A 108 -7.40 17.90 -6.67
N GLU A 109 -8.42 17.33 -7.33
CA GLU A 109 -9.18 18.01 -8.38
C GLU A 109 -9.87 19.28 -7.87
N GLN A 110 -10.48 19.23 -6.68
CA GLN A 110 -11.13 20.38 -6.07
C GLN A 110 -10.15 21.54 -5.79
N PHE A 111 -8.91 21.21 -5.41
CA PHE A 111 -7.89 22.19 -5.04
C PHE A 111 -6.82 22.44 -6.12
N GLN A 112 -6.98 21.88 -7.32
CA GLN A 112 -5.97 21.93 -8.40
C GLN A 112 -5.59 23.35 -8.84
N ASN A 113 -6.50 24.31 -8.67
CA ASN A 113 -6.30 25.73 -9.04
C ASN A 113 -5.92 26.61 -7.82
N MET A 114 -5.56 25.99 -6.70
CA MET A 114 -5.21 26.67 -5.45
C MET A 114 -3.75 26.38 -5.10
N GLU A 115 -3.12 27.29 -4.36
CA GLU A 115 -1.81 27.01 -3.78
C GLU A 115 -2.00 26.10 -2.56
N TYR A 116 -1.33 24.94 -2.58
CA TYR A 116 -1.33 24.02 -1.45
C TYR A 116 0.08 23.47 -1.17
N ASP A 117 0.31 23.11 0.08
CA ASP A 117 1.53 22.50 0.60
C ASP A 117 1.16 21.23 1.36
N ILE A 118 1.80 20.11 1.05
CA ILE A 118 1.56 18.81 1.68
C ILE A 118 2.85 18.35 2.36
N SER A 119 2.75 18.03 3.63
CA SER A 119 3.83 17.46 4.44
C SER A 119 3.31 16.31 5.27
N GLY A 120 4.18 15.43 5.77
CA GLY A 120 3.73 14.29 6.54
C GLY A 120 4.82 13.27 6.83
N THR A 121 4.40 12.14 7.36
CA THR A 121 5.22 10.94 7.51
C THR A 121 4.68 9.83 6.62
N GLU A 122 5.58 9.05 6.03
CA GLU A 122 5.22 7.99 5.10
C GLU A 122 4.46 6.86 5.81
N LEU A 123 3.58 6.18 5.07
CA LEU A 123 2.91 4.99 5.56
C LEU A 123 3.80 3.77 5.34
N GLU A 124 4.34 3.23 6.45
CA GLU A 124 5.26 2.09 6.38
C GLU A 124 4.56 0.73 6.54
N ILE A 125 4.99 -0.26 5.77
CA ILE A 125 4.63 -1.68 5.92
C ILE A 125 5.91 -2.52 5.93
N PRO A 126 6.34 -3.03 7.11
CA PRO A 126 7.49 -3.92 7.23
C PRO A 126 7.28 -5.26 6.52
N ASN A 127 8.37 -5.86 6.05
CA ASN A 127 8.38 -7.20 5.45
C ASN A 127 8.21 -8.32 6.51
N ASP A 128 8.39 -8.01 7.79
CA ASP A 128 8.40 -8.96 8.90
C ASP A 128 7.22 -8.81 9.85
N LEU A 129 6.00 -8.68 9.30
CA LEU A 129 4.79 -8.58 10.13
C LEU A 129 4.65 -9.79 11.08
N SER A 130 4.29 -9.51 12.33
CA SER A 130 4.04 -10.51 13.37
C SER A 130 2.82 -10.13 14.20
N VAL A 131 2.07 -11.12 14.68
CA VAL A 131 0.87 -10.87 15.50
C VAL A 131 1.29 -10.22 16.83
N GLY A 132 0.63 -9.13 17.18
CA GLY A 132 0.94 -8.31 18.36
C GLY A 132 1.82 -7.10 18.06
N GLN A 133 2.45 -7.04 16.88
CA GLN A 133 3.33 -5.94 16.47
C GLN A 133 2.56 -4.62 16.33
N ALA A 134 3.09 -3.56 16.94
CA ALA A 134 2.71 -2.19 16.64
C ALA A 134 3.47 -1.71 15.39
N LEU A 135 2.81 -0.93 14.54
CA LEU A 135 3.40 -0.34 13.34
C LEU A 135 3.53 1.18 13.53
N PRO A 136 4.48 1.84 12.85
CA PRO A 136 4.67 3.28 12.94
C PRO A 136 3.42 4.06 12.49
N ASP A 137 3.09 5.11 13.22
CA ASP A 137 2.02 6.05 12.85
C ASP A 137 2.39 6.81 11.57
N ALA A 138 1.36 7.24 10.84
CA ALA A 138 1.51 8.06 9.64
C ALA A 138 0.67 9.32 9.75
N GLU A 139 1.13 10.43 9.19
CA GLU A 139 0.37 11.67 9.13
C GLU A 139 0.51 12.39 7.80
N MET A 140 -0.49 13.19 7.47
CA MET A 140 -0.50 14.08 6.32
C MET A 140 -1.12 15.40 6.75
N ASN A 141 -0.41 16.48 6.53
CA ASN A 141 -0.81 17.84 6.81
C ASN A 141 -0.83 18.60 5.49
N MET A 142 -2.02 19.02 5.06
CA MET A 142 -2.23 19.82 3.87
C MET A 142 -2.63 21.24 4.28
N LYS A 143 -1.90 22.24 3.79
CA LYS A 143 -2.23 23.66 3.92
C LYS A 143 -2.71 24.16 2.57
N ILE A 144 -3.86 24.83 2.54
CA ILE A 144 -4.48 25.36 1.32
C ILE A 144 -4.68 26.86 1.51
N SER A 145 -4.24 27.66 0.53
CA SER A 145 -4.43 29.11 0.51
C SER A 145 -5.44 29.51 -0.57
N VAL A 146 -6.56 30.12 -0.16
CA VAL A 146 -7.65 30.52 -1.08
C VAL A 146 -8.04 31.97 -0.83
N SER A 147 -7.69 32.87 -1.75
CA SER A 147 -8.09 34.29 -1.71
C SER A 147 -7.84 34.98 -0.35
N GLY A 148 -6.72 34.64 0.31
CA GLY A 148 -6.33 35.17 1.63
C GLY A 148 -6.88 34.41 2.84
N ILE A 149 -7.62 33.32 2.63
CA ILE A 149 -8.08 32.40 3.68
C ILE A 149 -7.18 31.15 3.67
N ASN A 150 -6.56 30.86 4.80
CA ASN A 150 -5.79 29.63 4.99
C ASN A 150 -6.68 28.54 5.60
N MET A 151 -6.73 27.37 4.95
CA MET A 151 -7.38 26.16 5.45
C MET A 151 -6.33 25.09 5.69
N ASN A 152 -6.45 24.36 6.80
CA ASN A 152 -5.61 23.20 7.08
C ASN A 152 -6.46 21.94 7.08
N MET A 153 -5.91 20.87 6.52
CA MET A 153 -6.41 19.53 6.63
C MET A 153 -5.33 18.63 7.21
N ASP A 154 -5.59 18.10 8.39
CA ASP A 154 -4.67 17.19 9.07
C ASP A 154 -5.28 15.79 9.07
N MET A 155 -4.53 14.79 8.63
CA MET A 155 -4.89 13.37 8.69
C MET A 155 -3.83 12.64 9.51
N THR A 156 -4.26 11.82 10.46
CA THR A 156 -3.37 10.95 11.24
C THR A 156 -3.90 9.52 11.22
N ILE A 157 -3.00 8.57 11.05
CA ILE A 157 -3.22 7.14 11.18
C ILE A 157 -2.39 6.67 12.37
N THR A 158 -3.07 6.27 13.44
CA THR A 158 -2.45 5.95 14.72
C THR A 158 -2.87 4.58 15.23
N ASN A 159 -2.22 4.10 16.29
CA ASN A 159 -2.57 2.86 16.97
C ASN A 159 -2.57 1.64 16.01
N ARG A 160 -1.70 1.66 15.01
CA ARG A 160 -1.59 0.60 14.01
C ARG A 160 -1.06 -0.67 14.68
N LYS A 161 -1.83 -1.75 14.60
CA LYS A 161 -1.46 -3.03 15.25
C LYS A 161 -1.85 -4.24 14.42
N VAL A 162 -0.94 -5.19 14.29
CA VAL A 162 -1.23 -6.51 13.74
C VAL A 162 -1.94 -7.33 14.81
N ILE A 163 -3.22 -7.62 14.61
CA ILE A 163 -4.06 -8.30 15.62
C ILE A 163 -4.22 -9.80 15.38
N GLY A 164 -3.88 -10.30 14.20
CA GLY A 164 -4.06 -11.71 13.89
C GLY A 164 -3.70 -12.08 12.45
N LYS A 165 -4.00 -13.34 12.13
CA LYS A 165 -3.96 -13.89 10.78
C LYS A 165 -5.23 -14.67 10.51
N GLU A 166 -5.81 -14.51 9.34
CA GLU A 166 -6.99 -15.28 8.91
C GLU A 166 -7.06 -15.36 7.38
N ASP A 167 -7.76 -16.38 6.90
CA ASP A 167 -8.04 -16.52 5.48
C ASP A 167 -9.21 -15.64 5.06
N VAL A 168 -9.01 -14.85 4.00
CA VAL A 168 -10.03 -13.97 3.42
C VAL A 168 -10.31 -14.40 1.99
N THR A 169 -11.57 -14.69 1.69
CA THR A 169 -12.04 -14.97 0.33
C THR A 169 -12.64 -13.73 -0.29
N THR A 170 -12.17 -13.40 -1.50
CA THR A 170 -12.68 -12.33 -2.35
C THR A 170 -12.90 -12.86 -3.77
N PRO A 171 -13.48 -12.08 -4.70
CA PRO A 171 -13.56 -12.50 -6.09
C PRO A 171 -12.21 -12.80 -6.75
N ALA A 172 -11.11 -12.24 -6.22
CA ALA A 172 -9.76 -12.49 -6.73
C ALA A 172 -9.11 -13.79 -6.20
N GLY A 173 -9.72 -14.46 -5.21
CA GLY A 173 -9.20 -15.69 -4.63
C GLY A 173 -9.35 -15.77 -3.11
N THR A 174 -8.68 -16.75 -2.49
CA THR A 174 -8.57 -16.85 -1.04
C THR A 174 -7.13 -16.64 -0.62
N PHE A 175 -6.92 -15.81 0.39
CA PHE A 175 -5.59 -15.36 0.81
C PHE A 175 -5.45 -15.42 2.33
N THR A 176 -4.35 -16.00 2.80
CA THR A 176 -3.96 -15.88 4.21
C THR A 176 -3.45 -14.48 4.48
N CYS A 177 -4.19 -13.71 5.25
CA CYS A 177 -3.94 -12.30 5.49
C CYS A 177 -3.46 -12.05 6.92
N PHE A 178 -2.54 -11.11 7.10
CA PHE A 178 -2.40 -10.41 8.36
C PHE A 178 -3.53 -9.39 8.52
N VAL A 179 -4.04 -9.26 9.73
CA VAL A 179 -5.09 -8.31 10.07
C VAL A 179 -4.47 -7.16 10.84
N ILE A 180 -4.56 -5.95 10.30
CA ILE A 180 -4.07 -4.72 10.90
C ILE A 180 -5.28 -3.86 11.29
N THR A 181 -5.29 -3.34 12.51
CA THR A 181 -6.25 -2.33 12.95
C THR A 181 -5.55 -1.01 13.15
N TYR A 182 -6.26 0.10 12.92
CA TYR A 182 -5.75 1.45 13.17
C TYR A 182 -6.88 2.45 13.36
N ASP A 183 -6.52 3.60 13.93
CA ASP A 183 -7.41 4.74 14.11
C ASP A 183 -7.05 5.82 13.10
N MET A 184 -8.06 6.38 12.44
CA MET A 184 -7.88 7.48 11.51
C MET A 184 -8.62 8.71 12.03
N ASN A 185 -7.88 9.81 12.18
CA ASN A 185 -8.45 11.11 12.50
C ASN A 185 -8.20 12.07 11.34
N THR A 186 -9.26 12.71 10.85
CA THR A 186 -9.19 13.77 9.83
C THR A 186 -9.75 15.05 10.43
N LYS A 187 -8.99 16.14 10.36
CA LYS A 187 -9.35 17.44 10.89
C LYS A 187 -9.39 18.45 9.76
N MET A 188 -10.59 18.94 9.44
CA MET A 188 -10.82 20.02 8.48
C MET A 188 -11.94 20.90 9.05
N GLY A 189 -11.58 21.85 9.91
CA GLY A 189 -12.54 22.61 10.74
C GLY A 189 -13.15 21.77 11.88
N MET A 190 -13.82 20.66 11.55
CA MET A 190 -14.31 19.65 12.49
C MET A 190 -13.44 18.40 12.42
N THR A 191 -13.21 17.76 13.57
CA THR A 191 -12.52 16.47 13.64
C THR A 191 -13.50 15.33 13.38
N GLN A 192 -13.16 14.48 12.44
CA GLN A 192 -13.81 13.21 12.17
C GLN A 192 -12.87 12.09 12.59
N THR A 193 -13.40 11.12 13.34
CA THR A 193 -12.65 9.96 13.78
C THR A 193 -13.31 8.69 13.25
N SER A 194 -12.47 7.72 12.90
CA SER A 194 -12.88 6.40 12.44
C SER A 194 -11.86 5.36 12.87
N ASN A 195 -12.28 4.12 12.89
CA ASN A 195 -11.39 2.99 13.11
C ASN A 195 -11.45 2.12 11.85
N SER A 196 -10.36 1.48 11.48
CA SER A 196 -10.33 0.60 10.32
C SER A 196 -9.67 -0.72 10.64
N LYS A 197 -10.05 -1.73 9.86
CA LYS A 197 -9.40 -3.03 9.81
C LYS A 197 -8.99 -3.31 8.38
N GLN A 198 -7.73 -3.67 8.17
CA GLN A 198 -7.14 -3.94 6.88
C GLN A 198 -6.51 -5.33 6.86
N TRP A 199 -6.72 -6.05 5.78
CA TRP A 199 -6.18 -7.38 5.57
C TRP A 199 -5.15 -7.33 4.46
N ILE A 200 -3.91 -7.70 4.78
CA ILE A 200 -2.78 -7.68 3.85
C ILE A 200 -2.25 -9.11 3.67
N ALA A 201 -2.12 -9.55 2.42
CA ALA A 201 -1.55 -10.85 2.07
C ALA A 201 -0.17 -10.72 1.42
N GLU A 202 0.70 -11.68 1.71
CA GLU A 202 2.03 -11.75 1.12
C GLU A 202 1.96 -11.88 -0.40
N GLY A 203 2.75 -11.07 -1.09
CA GLY A 203 2.80 -10.99 -2.54
C GLY A 203 1.52 -10.46 -3.19
N VAL A 204 0.54 -9.95 -2.47
CA VAL A 204 -0.71 -9.41 -3.05
C VAL A 204 -0.92 -7.96 -2.63
N GLY A 205 -0.63 -7.62 -1.37
CA GLY A 205 -0.94 -6.32 -0.78
C GLY A 205 -2.30 -6.37 -0.08
N MET A 206 -3.05 -5.27 -0.16
CA MET A 206 -4.37 -5.18 0.48
C MET A 206 -5.40 -6.10 -0.21
N VAL A 207 -5.98 -7.02 0.57
CA VAL A 207 -7.04 -7.94 0.12
C VAL A 207 -8.42 -7.42 0.51
N LYS A 208 -8.53 -6.81 1.69
CA LYS A 208 -9.79 -6.28 2.22
C LYS A 208 -9.51 -5.10 3.15
N GLN A 209 -10.47 -4.18 3.25
CA GLN A 209 -10.53 -3.16 4.28
C GLN A 209 -11.98 -2.96 4.73
N GLU A 210 -12.17 -2.65 6.01
CA GLU A 210 -13.43 -2.18 6.58
C GLU A 210 -13.15 -0.93 7.40
N ASP A 211 -13.91 0.12 7.16
CA ASP A 211 -13.89 1.32 7.98
C ASP A 211 -15.14 1.39 8.83
N TYR A 212 -14.96 1.86 10.05
CA TYR A 212 -15.97 1.87 11.09
C TYR A 212 -16.21 3.30 11.56
N GLN A 213 -17.48 3.67 11.64
CA GLN A 213 -17.93 4.91 12.25
C GLN A 213 -18.92 4.58 13.35
N ARG A 214 -18.62 5.02 14.58
CA ARG A 214 -19.43 4.75 15.79
C ARG A 214 -19.71 3.23 15.97
N GLY A 215 -18.69 2.41 15.75
CA GLY A 215 -18.74 0.95 15.91
C GLY A 215 -19.50 0.19 14.82
N LYS A 216 -19.97 0.85 13.76
CA LYS A 216 -20.64 0.22 12.62
C LYS A 216 -19.79 0.39 11.36
N VAL A 217 -19.78 -0.63 10.51
CA VAL A 217 -19.13 -0.55 9.20
C VAL A 217 -19.77 0.59 8.39
N SER A 218 -18.97 1.57 8.01
CA SER A 218 -19.36 2.69 7.15
C SER A 218 -19.03 2.44 5.69
N SER A 219 -17.96 1.68 5.43
CA SER A 219 -17.47 1.29 4.11
C SER A 219 -16.68 -0.01 4.20
N SER A 220 -16.64 -0.74 3.09
CA SER A 220 -15.78 -1.91 2.93
C SER A 220 -15.16 -1.92 1.53
N SER A 221 -13.91 -2.34 1.41
CA SER A 221 -13.23 -2.49 0.14
C SER A 221 -12.65 -3.90 0.03
N VAL A 222 -12.73 -4.52 -1.14
CA VAL A 222 -12.18 -5.86 -1.39
C VAL A 222 -11.46 -5.95 -2.73
N LEU A 223 -10.42 -6.77 -2.77
CA LEU A 223 -9.70 -7.14 -3.98
C LEU A 223 -10.59 -7.97 -4.89
N THR A 224 -10.95 -7.44 -6.05
CA THR A 224 -11.84 -8.10 -7.01
C THR A 224 -11.09 -8.72 -8.18
N LYS A 225 -9.93 -8.18 -8.56
CA LYS A 225 -9.04 -8.77 -9.59
C LYS A 225 -7.58 -8.58 -9.21
N PHE A 226 -6.74 -9.51 -9.63
CA PHE A 226 -5.30 -9.46 -9.39
C PHE A 226 -4.51 -10.22 -10.46
N SER A 227 -3.39 -9.66 -10.92
CA SER A 227 -2.50 -10.28 -11.91
C SER A 227 -1.07 -9.77 -11.73
N LYS A 228 -0.05 -10.63 -11.90
CA LYS A 228 1.38 -10.30 -11.84
C LYS A 228 2.10 -10.59 -13.15
#